data_AF-A0A166AZI3-F1
#
_entry.id   AF-A0A166AZI3-F1
#
_cell.length_a   1.000
_cell.length_b   1.000
_cell.length_c   1.000
_cell.angle_alpha   90.00
_cell.angle_beta   90.00
_cell.angle_gamma   90.00
#
_symmetry.space_group_name_H-M   'P 1'
#
loop_
_entity.id
_entity.type
_entity.pdbx_description
1 polymer ?
#
loop_
_entity_poly.entity_id
_entity_poly.type
_entity_poly.pdbx_seq_one_letter_code
_entity_poly.pdbx_strand_id
1 'polypeptide(L)'
;MSKKQDWRFTLNNPPHHRPNDQVLGTDSFNRCLHREQPMACAYGIPTWHRCADRSVIAYVGSDYPHQLYPTLPSRSTLFPDEDYLPVLGDGLSQDELDDLDYRWKAFSPLPDTGYFHLGELKRPLDLPMYHQLHCIWAMRKGLADFSWHHMNDGHMHHCLNYMRQSILCHADTTLEPFDLVGLENGLVEHGSPVPYERTCRDWKFVSQQSSKNSKEMHAFAVEHNLPPLDGGIDPANDDGVPVIMPGSKHHSAPSYR
;
A
#
# COMPACT_ATOMS: atom_id res chain seq x y z
N MET A 1 24.07 -28.70 -28.51
CA MET A 1 24.34 -27.28 -28.81
C MET A 1 23.83 -26.45 -27.63
N SER A 2 24.74 -26.08 -26.74
CA SER A 2 24.49 -25.29 -25.52
C SER A 2 24.86 -23.84 -25.81
N LYS A 3 23.98 -22.88 -25.50
CA LYS A 3 24.35 -21.46 -25.45
C LYS A 3 24.34 -21.03 -23.98
N LYS A 4 25.55 -20.94 -23.41
CA LYS A 4 25.84 -20.24 -22.16
C LYS A 4 25.66 -18.74 -22.40
N GLN A 5 24.93 -18.04 -21.54
CA GLN A 5 25.00 -16.59 -21.43
C GLN A 5 25.91 -16.24 -20.25
N ASP A 6 27.05 -15.62 -20.57
CA ASP A 6 28.05 -15.15 -19.63
C ASP A 6 27.59 -13.87 -18.94
N TRP A 7 27.58 -13.89 -17.61
CA TRP A 7 27.44 -12.71 -16.76
C TRP A 7 28.80 -12.03 -16.60
N ARG A 8 28.97 -10.82 -17.12
CA ARG A 8 30.14 -9.97 -16.83
C ARG A 8 29.70 -8.61 -16.30
N PHE A 9 29.90 -8.41 -15.00
CA PHE A 9 29.95 -7.11 -14.34
C PHE A 9 31.11 -6.28 -14.91
N THR A 10 30.85 -5.02 -15.28
CA THR A 10 31.89 -4.00 -15.44
C THR A 10 31.50 -2.76 -14.66
N LEU A 11 32.27 -2.49 -13.61
CA LEU A 11 32.31 -1.23 -12.87
C LEU A 11 33.12 -0.23 -13.69
N ASN A 12 32.60 0.96 -13.95
CA ASN A 12 33.40 2.13 -14.35
C ASN A 12 32.68 3.42 -13.95
N ASN A 13 33.23 4.11 -12.95
CA ASN A 13 32.93 5.49 -12.58
C ASN A 13 33.90 6.44 -13.32
N PRO A 14 33.48 7.64 -13.73
CA PRO A 14 34.40 8.78 -13.83
C PRO A 14 33.96 9.98 -12.94
N PRO A 15 34.90 10.80 -12.44
CA PRO A 15 34.61 11.94 -11.57
C PRO A 15 34.54 13.24 -12.37
N HIS A 16 33.53 14.10 -12.17
CA HIS A 16 33.64 15.49 -12.65
C HIS A 16 32.98 16.52 -11.71
N HIS A 17 33.77 17.56 -11.44
CA HIS A 17 33.50 18.75 -10.65
C HIS A 17 32.43 19.69 -11.28
N ARG A 18 31.79 20.50 -10.42
CA ARG A 18 30.83 21.59 -10.70
C ARG A 18 31.42 22.75 -11.54
N PRO A 19 30.55 23.63 -12.06
CA PRO A 19 30.54 25.01 -11.57
C PRO A 19 29.14 25.54 -11.17
N ASN A 20 29.18 26.60 -10.34
CA ASN A 20 28.09 27.40 -9.79
C ASN A 20 27.17 28.02 -10.84
N ASP A 21 25.88 28.16 -10.51
CA ASP A 21 25.10 29.35 -10.87
C ASP A 21 24.20 29.75 -9.69
N GLN A 22 24.35 31.03 -9.28
CA GLN A 22 23.49 31.72 -8.32
C GLN A 22 22.32 32.35 -9.07
N VAL A 23 21.09 32.13 -8.61
CA VAL A 23 19.93 32.97 -8.95
C VAL A 23 19.13 33.26 -7.67
N LEU A 24 18.63 34.49 -7.63
CA LEU A 24 18.22 35.30 -6.49
C LEU A 24 16.86 34.89 -5.88
N GLY A 25 16.67 35.33 -4.63
CA GLY A 25 15.57 34.97 -3.73
C GLY A 25 14.15 35.29 -4.19
N THR A 26 13.23 34.48 -3.69
CA THR A 26 11.96 34.94 -3.13
C THR A 26 11.78 34.30 -1.76
N ASP A 27 11.59 35.17 -0.77
CA ASP A 27 11.48 34.91 0.66
C ASP A 27 10.22 34.12 1.04
N SER A 28 10.28 33.57 2.26
CA SER A 28 9.27 32.83 3.04
C SER A 28 9.19 31.32 2.75
N PHE A 29 9.21 30.53 3.83
CA PHE A 29 9.21 29.07 3.91
C PHE A 29 10.55 28.35 3.72
N ASN A 30 11.47 28.55 4.67
CA ASN A 30 12.45 27.52 5.00
C ASN A 30 12.89 27.66 6.46
N ARG A 31 12.45 26.72 7.31
CA ARG A 31 13.19 26.44 8.55
C ARG A 31 13.22 24.92 8.75
N CYS A 32 14.46 24.43 8.79
CA CYS A 32 14.87 23.04 8.95
C CYS A 32 14.91 22.19 7.66
N LEU A 33 15.74 22.60 6.70
CA LEU A 33 16.41 21.65 5.81
C LEU A 33 17.92 21.88 5.88
N HIS A 34 18.61 20.82 6.32
CA HIS A 34 20.02 20.48 6.19
C HIS A 34 21.03 21.62 6.01
N ARG A 35 21.88 21.82 7.03
CA ARG A 35 23.22 22.37 6.82
C ARG A 35 24.26 21.53 7.57
N GLU A 36 24.82 20.56 6.87
CA GLU A 36 26.17 20.09 7.19
C GLU A 36 27.16 21.18 6.79
N GLN A 37 27.70 21.92 7.76
CA GLN A 37 29.05 22.51 7.66
C GLN A 37 29.69 22.57 9.06
N PRO A 38 30.96 22.13 9.20
CA PRO A 38 31.65 22.13 10.47
C PRO A 38 32.20 23.54 10.72
N MET A 39 31.66 24.25 11.72
CA MET A 39 32.23 25.50 12.18
C MET A 39 32.64 25.35 13.64
N ALA A 40 33.97 25.30 13.80
CA ALA A 40 34.77 25.68 14.94
C ALA A 40 34.15 25.54 16.34
N CYS A 41 34.67 24.59 17.11
CA CYS A 41 34.59 24.58 18.57
C CYS A 41 35.26 25.85 19.13
N ALA A 42 34.49 26.89 19.40
CA ALA A 42 34.86 27.94 20.33
C ALA A 42 34.30 27.58 21.71
N TYR A 43 35.17 27.61 22.71
CA TYR A 43 34.92 27.29 24.11
C TYR A 43 33.65 27.95 24.66
N GLY A 44 32.63 27.14 24.90
CA GLY A 44 31.39 27.54 25.55
C GLY A 44 30.53 26.29 25.71
N ILE A 45 30.09 26.02 26.94
CA ILE A 45 29.28 24.86 27.32
C ILE A 45 28.14 24.68 26.30
N PRO A 46 28.01 23.54 25.61
CA PRO A 46 26.89 23.31 24.73
C PRO A 46 25.66 23.09 25.59
N THR A 47 24.88 24.15 25.81
CA THR A 47 23.49 23.99 26.19
C THR A 47 22.80 23.35 24.98
N TRP A 48 22.50 22.06 25.11
CA TRP A 48 21.59 21.36 24.21
C TRP A 48 20.29 22.14 24.21
N HIS A 49 20.11 23.02 23.22
CA HIS A 49 18.82 23.60 22.95
C HIS A 49 17.97 22.45 22.44
N ARG A 50 17.17 21.91 23.37
CA ARG A 50 16.16 20.90 23.14
C ARG A 50 15.34 21.40 21.94
N CYS A 51 15.41 20.70 20.80
CA CYS A 51 14.47 20.94 19.71
C CYS A 51 13.07 20.95 20.32
N ALA A 52 12.34 22.03 20.07
CA ALA A 52 11.00 22.21 20.60
C ALA A 52 10.15 20.96 20.35
N ASP A 53 9.39 20.58 21.37
CA ASP A 53 8.39 19.52 21.36
C ASP A 53 7.58 19.57 20.06
N ARG A 54 7.82 18.62 19.14
CA ARG A 54 7.18 18.58 17.83
C ARG A 54 5.80 17.94 18.01
N SER A 55 4.87 18.70 18.62
CA SER A 55 3.52 18.22 18.92
C SER A 55 2.62 18.08 17.68
N VAL A 56 3.09 18.49 16.50
CA VAL A 56 2.33 18.45 15.24
C VAL A 56 3.12 17.72 14.15
N ILE A 57 2.53 16.65 13.62
CA ILE A 57 3.04 15.87 12.49
C ILE A 57 2.60 16.56 11.19
N ALA A 58 3.55 16.94 10.32
CA ALA A 58 3.25 17.66 9.08
C ALA A 58 2.87 16.76 7.89
N TYR A 59 3.23 15.48 7.93
CA TYR A 59 3.10 14.52 6.82
C TYR A 59 3.92 14.86 5.56
N VAL A 60 4.94 15.72 5.68
CA VAL A 60 5.84 16.10 4.57
C VAL A 60 7.16 15.34 4.66
N GLY A 61 7.66 14.82 3.53
CA GLY A 61 8.94 14.10 3.50
C GLY A 61 8.93 12.86 4.39
N SER A 62 9.81 12.80 5.39
CA SER A 62 9.86 11.74 6.41
C SER A 62 9.07 12.05 7.69
N ASP A 63 8.36 13.18 7.77
CA ASP A 63 7.62 13.61 8.95
C ASP A 63 6.22 12.98 9.03
N TYR A 64 6.16 11.67 9.21
CA TYR A 64 4.93 10.89 9.38
C TYR A 64 5.19 9.70 10.31
N PRO A 65 4.18 9.20 11.04
CA PRO A 65 4.38 8.06 11.93
C PRO A 65 4.54 6.77 11.12
N HIS A 66 5.32 5.82 11.63
CA HIS A 66 5.44 4.49 11.02
C HIS A 66 4.13 3.69 11.05
N GLN A 67 3.22 4.00 11.99
CA GLN A 67 1.89 3.41 12.10
C GLN A 67 0.88 4.52 12.40
N LEU A 68 -0.18 4.59 11.59
CA LEU A 68 -1.26 5.56 11.80
C LEU A 68 -2.11 5.22 13.05
N TYR A 69 -2.35 3.93 13.28
CA TYR A 69 -3.06 3.42 14.45
C TYR A 69 -2.19 2.38 15.18
N PRO A 70 -1.31 2.80 16.11
CA PRO A 70 -0.43 1.88 16.85
C PRO A 70 -1.21 0.87 17.70
N THR A 71 -2.41 1.24 18.14
CA THR A 71 -3.34 0.39 18.87
C THR A 71 -4.68 0.37 18.17
N LEU A 72 -5.24 -0.82 17.96
CA LEU A 72 -6.59 -1.00 17.42
C LEU A 72 -7.46 -1.74 18.43
N PRO A 73 -8.78 -1.50 18.44
CA PRO A 73 -9.72 -2.35 19.15
C PRO A 73 -9.57 -3.81 18.72
N SER A 74 -9.92 -4.74 19.61
CA SER A 74 -9.98 -6.16 19.29
C SER A 74 -11.39 -6.57 18.88
N ARG A 75 -11.48 -7.59 18.03
CA ARG A 75 -12.73 -8.17 17.51
C ARG A 75 -12.59 -9.69 17.51
N SER A 76 -13.58 -10.42 18.02
CA SER A 76 -13.64 -11.88 17.78
C SER A 76 -14.16 -12.16 16.37
N THR A 77 -13.61 -13.15 15.69
CA THR A 77 -13.96 -13.54 14.32
C THR A 77 -13.81 -15.04 14.17
N LEU A 78 -14.78 -15.67 13.49
CA LEU A 78 -14.74 -17.09 13.18
C LEU A 78 -13.80 -17.34 11.99
N PHE A 79 -12.89 -18.30 12.12
CA PHE A 79 -11.99 -18.72 11.05
C PHE A 79 -12.08 -20.24 10.85
N PRO A 80 -12.29 -20.71 9.61
CA PRO A 80 -12.86 -19.92 8.53
C PRO A 80 -14.32 -19.53 8.81
N ASP A 81 -14.78 -18.41 8.24
CA ASP A 81 -16.21 -18.04 8.28
C ASP A 81 -16.98 -18.68 7.11
N GLU A 82 -18.32 -18.59 7.17
CA GLU A 82 -19.19 -19.15 6.12
C GLU A 82 -19.24 -18.27 4.85
N ASP A 83 -18.60 -17.10 4.86
CA ASP A 83 -18.70 -16.06 3.83
C ASP A 83 -17.59 -16.17 2.75
N TYR A 84 -17.18 -17.40 2.41
CA TYR A 84 -16.19 -17.62 1.35
C TYR A 84 -16.68 -17.14 -0.01
N LEU A 85 -15.91 -16.26 -0.64
CA LEU A 85 -16.14 -15.83 -2.01
C LEU A 85 -15.49 -16.82 -3.00
N PRO A 86 -16.21 -17.26 -4.05
CA PRO A 86 -15.60 -18.08 -5.10
C PRO A 86 -14.50 -17.28 -5.83
N VAL A 87 -13.44 -17.99 -6.24
CA VAL A 87 -12.29 -17.38 -6.94
C VAL A 87 -12.67 -17.03 -8.39
N LEU A 88 -13.11 -18.03 -9.17
CA LEU A 88 -13.36 -17.86 -10.60
C LEU A 88 -14.83 -17.52 -10.92
N GLY A 89 -15.78 -18.04 -10.15
CA GLY A 89 -17.21 -17.83 -10.40
C GLY A 89 -17.75 -18.71 -11.55
N ASP A 90 -17.30 -19.96 -11.64
CA ASP A 90 -17.71 -20.88 -12.71
C ASP A 90 -19.24 -21.05 -12.75
N GLY A 91 -19.84 -20.84 -13.92
CA GLY A 91 -21.29 -20.97 -14.14
C GLY A 91 -22.12 -19.75 -13.75
N LEU A 92 -21.49 -18.66 -13.29
CA LEU A 92 -22.16 -17.38 -13.05
C LEU A 92 -22.41 -16.63 -14.37
N SER A 93 -23.51 -15.87 -14.41
CA SER A 93 -23.77 -14.86 -15.45
C SER A 93 -22.84 -13.66 -15.32
N GLN A 94 -22.82 -12.78 -16.34
CA GLN A 94 -21.96 -11.59 -16.30
C GLN A 94 -22.31 -10.67 -15.11
N ASP A 95 -23.59 -10.41 -14.87
CA ASP A 95 -24.03 -9.58 -13.74
C ASP A 95 -23.59 -10.17 -12.38
N GLU A 96 -23.59 -11.50 -12.26
CA GLU A 96 -23.11 -12.20 -11.05
C GLU A 96 -21.59 -12.18 -10.93
N LEU A 97 -20.85 -12.21 -12.04
CA LEU A 97 -19.39 -12.05 -12.06
C LEU A 97 -18.99 -10.61 -11.66
N ASP A 98 -19.75 -9.62 -12.11
CA ASP A 98 -19.55 -8.22 -11.76
C ASP A 98 -19.85 -7.97 -10.27
N ASP A 99 -20.93 -8.55 -9.74
CA ASP A 99 -21.22 -8.55 -8.29
C ASP A 99 -20.11 -9.26 -7.49
N LEU A 100 -19.64 -10.41 -7.96
CA LEU A 100 -18.54 -11.13 -7.33
C LEU A 100 -17.27 -10.29 -7.28
N ASP A 101 -16.92 -9.61 -8.37
CA ASP A 101 -15.78 -8.71 -8.42
C ASP A 101 -15.96 -7.52 -7.46
N TYR A 102 -17.16 -6.94 -7.42
CA TYR A 102 -17.51 -5.91 -6.45
C TYR A 102 -17.33 -6.38 -5.02
N ARG A 103 -17.78 -7.60 -4.66
CA ARG A 103 -17.61 -8.16 -3.31
C ARG A 103 -16.15 -8.41 -2.93
N TRP A 104 -15.32 -8.89 -3.87
CA TRP A 104 -13.88 -8.99 -3.66
C TRP A 104 -13.23 -7.62 -3.46
N LYS A 105 -13.67 -6.60 -4.21
CA LYS A 105 -13.16 -5.22 -4.11
C LYS A 105 -13.73 -4.45 -2.92
N ALA A 106 -14.87 -4.86 -2.35
CA ALA A 106 -15.58 -4.13 -1.28
C ALA A 106 -14.76 -3.95 0.00
N PHE A 107 -13.71 -4.74 0.20
CA PHE A 107 -12.77 -4.58 1.30
C PHE A 107 -11.78 -3.42 1.10
N SER A 108 -11.66 -2.90 -0.13
CA SER A 108 -10.88 -1.70 -0.47
C SER A 108 -11.82 -0.49 -0.60
N PRO A 109 -11.62 0.57 0.20
CA PRO A 109 -12.44 1.78 0.18
C PRO A 109 -12.44 2.42 -1.20
N LEU A 110 -13.61 2.83 -1.66
CA LEU A 110 -13.73 3.72 -2.81
C LEU A 110 -13.66 5.20 -2.33
N PRO A 111 -13.21 6.12 -3.19
CA PRO A 111 -12.86 5.92 -4.60
C PRO A 111 -11.38 5.62 -4.87
N ASP A 112 -10.49 5.77 -3.89
CA ASP A 112 -9.04 5.73 -4.08
C ASP A 112 -8.36 4.42 -3.65
N THR A 113 -9.11 3.32 -3.52
CA THR A 113 -8.62 2.01 -3.07
C THR A 113 -8.04 1.95 -1.64
N GLY A 114 -8.26 3.00 -0.82
CA GLY A 114 -7.94 2.98 0.61
C GLY A 114 -6.71 3.81 1.01
N TYR A 115 -6.26 4.74 0.16
CA TYR A 115 -5.26 5.72 0.59
C TYR A 115 -5.80 6.57 1.76
N PHE A 116 -4.90 6.92 2.67
CA PHE A 116 -5.14 7.95 3.67
C PHE A 116 -4.51 9.26 3.23
N HIS A 117 -5.33 10.29 3.13
CA HIS A 117 -4.94 11.65 2.79
C HIS A 117 -4.69 12.46 4.05
N LEU A 118 -3.41 12.66 4.39
CA LEU A 118 -2.99 13.19 5.68
C LEU A 118 -2.24 14.52 5.55
N GLY A 119 -2.30 15.31 6.62
CA GLY A 119 -1.71 16.65 6.68
C GLY A 119 -2.48 17.70 5.86
N GLU A 120 -1.96 18.92 5.88
CA GLU A 120 -2.57 20.06 5.17
C GLU A 120 -2.57 19.88 3.65
N LEU A 121 -1.51 19.24 3.13
CA LEU A 121 -1.36 18.95 1.70
C LEU A 121 -2.03 17.64 1.25
N LYS A 122 -2.79 16.98 2.14
CA LYS A 122 -3.54 15.75 1.84
C LYS A 122 -2.69 14.67 1.17
N ARG A 123 -1.47 14.47 1.68
CA ARG A 123 -0.54 13.48 1.14
C ARG A 123 -1.17 12.08 1.19
N PRO A 124 -1.23 11.36 0.06
CA PRO A 124 -1.70 9.97 0.06
C PRO A 124 -0.64 9.06 0.69
N LEU A 125 -1.07 8.23 1.64
CA LEU A 125 -0.29 7.16 2.26
C LEU A 125 -1.15 5.91 2.33
N ASP A 126 -0.62 4.79 1.84
CA ASP A 126 -1.35 3.51 1.84
C ASP A 126 -1.17 2.78 3.19
N LEU A 127 -2.22 2.07 3.61
CA LEU A 127 -2.14 1.16 4.74
C LEU A 127 -1.81 -0.25 4.23
N PRO A 128 -0.87 -0.97 4.88
CA PRO A 128 -0.55 -2.35 4.48
C PRO A 128 -1.76 -3.27 4.37
N MET A 129 -2.81 -3.05 5.18
CA MET A 129 -4.07 -3.80 5.11
C MET A 129 -4.74 -3.67 3.73
N TYR A 130 -4.87 -2.46 3.19
CA TYR A 130 -5.51 -2.23 1.89
C TYR A 130 -4.61 -2.67 0.73
N HIS A 131 -3.29 -2.46 0.83
CA HIS A 131 -2.37 -3.00 -0.17
C HIS A 131 -2.45 -4.54 -0.27
N GLN A 132 -2.54 -5.25 0.87
CA GLN A 132 -2.70 -6.71 0.88
C GLN A 132 -4.03 -7.14 0.23
N LEU A 133 -5.13 -6.45 0.55
CA LEU A 133 -6.45 -6.71 -0.05
C LEU A 133 -6.46 -6.43 -1.55
N HIS A 134 -5.81 -5.35 -1.99
CA HIS A 134 -5.59 -5.04 -3.41
C HIS A 134 -4.82 -6.15 -4.11
N CYS A 135 -3.73 -6.65 -3.51
CA CYS A 135 -2.97 -7.76 -4.07
C CYS A 135 -3.83 -9.01 -4.22
N ILE A 136 -4.63 -9.37 -3.21
CA ILE A 136 -5.51 -10.55 -3.25
C ILE A 136 -6.54 -10.41 -4.37
N TRP A 137 -7.23 -9.26 -4.46
CA TRP A 137 -8.20 -8.99 -5.52
C TRP A 137 -7.56 -9.06 -6.91
N ALA A 138 -6.42 -8.39 -7.10
CA ALA A 138 -5.73 -8.34 -8.39
C ALA A 138 -5.21 -9.74 -8.80
N MET A 139 -4.68 -10.53 -7.87
CA MET A 139 -4.27 -11.91 -8.15
C MET A 139 -5.47 -12.77 -8.55
N ARG A 140 -6.61 -12.64 -7.86
CA ARG A 140 -7.86 -13.32 -8.22
C ARG A 140 -8.33 -12.92 -9.63
N LYS A 141 -8.27 -11.64 -9.98
CA LYS A 141 -8.61 -11.16 -11.33
C LYS A 141 -7.68 -11.73 -12.40
N GLY A 142 -6.38 -11.76 -12.16
CA GLY A 142 -5.42 -12.39 -13.08
C GLY A 142 -5.59 -13.90 -13.23
N LEU A 143 -6.11 -14.59 -12.21
CA LEU A 143 -6.49 -16.01 -12.31
C LEU A 143 -7.78 -16.23 -13.11
N ALA A 144 -8.73 -15.29 -13.01
CA ALA A 144 -10.00 -15.34 -13.75
C ALA A 144 -9.83 -14.94 -15.22
N ASP A 145 -8.92 -14.01 -15.51
CA ASP A 145 -8.64 -13.53 -16.86
C ASP A 145 -7.13 -13.37 -17.07
N PHE A 146 -6.52 -14.36 -17.71
CA PHE A 146 -5.10 -14.33 -18.08
C PHE A 146 -4.77 -13.27 -19.15
N SER A 147 -5.76 -12.66 -19.79
CA SER A 147 -5.55 -11.53 -20.71
C SER A 147 -5.48 -10.17 -20.01
N TRP A 148 -5.80 -10.11 -18.71
CA TRP A 148 -5.75 -8.88 -17.92
C TRP A 148 -4.30 -8.44 -17.66
N HIS A 149 -3.80 -7.59 -18.55
CA HIS A 149 -2.40 -7.15 -18.63
C HIS A 149 -1.84 -6.50 -17.35
N HIS A 150 -2.71 -5.97 -16.48
CA HIS A 150 -2.32 -5.42 -15.19
C HIS A 150 -1.71 -6.46 -14.26
N MET A 151 -2.12 -7.73 -14.35
CA MET A 151 -1.57 -8.83 -13.57
C MET A 151 -0.58 -9.67 -14.38
N ASN A 152 0.47 -9.02 -14.89
CA ASN A 152 1.61 -9.70 -15.51
C ASN A 152 2.55 -10.33 -14.48
N ASP A 153 3.52 -11.12 -14.94
CA ASP A 153 4.52 -11.80 -14.11
C ASP A 153 5.22 -10.87 -13.10
N GLY A 154 5.50 -9.62 -13.49
CA GLY A 154 6.15 -8.64 -12.62
C GLY A 154 5.23 -8.20 -11.47
N HIS A 155 3.95 -7.94 -11.76
CA HIS A 155 2.97 -7.59 -10.74
C HIS A 155 2.67 -8.78 -9.82
N MET A 156 2.46 -9.98 -10.39
CA MET A 156 2.28 -11.22 -9.62
C MET A 156 3.48 -11.48 -8.70
N HIS A 157 4.71 -11.33 -9.21
CA HIS A 157 5.94 -11.47 -8.43
C HIS A 157 6.00 -10.48 -7.26
N HIS A 158 5.63 -9.22 -7.49
CA HIS A 158 5.56 -8.19 -6.47
C HIS A 158 4.53 -8.56 -5.38
N CYS A 159 3.28 -8.83 -5.78
CA CYS A 159 2.18 -9.17 -4.86
C CYS A 159 2.54 -10.37 -3.99
N LEU A 160 3.01 -11.48 -4.58
CA LEU A 160 3.37 -12.69 -3.83
C LEU A 160 4.53 -12.43 -2.85
N ASN A 161 5.55 -11.67 -3.25
CA ASN A 161 6.66 -11.34 -2.34
C ASN A 161 6.25 -10.35 -1.24
N TYR A 162 5.35 -9.42 -1.53
CA TYR A 162 4.82 -8.49 -0.55
C TYR A 162 3.97 -9.23 0.49
N MET A 163 3.07 -10.12 0.06
CA MET A 163 2.26 -10.96 0.95
C MET A 163 3.15 -11.84 1.83
N ARG A 164 4.16 -12.51 1.24
CA ARG A 164 5.14 -13.30 2.00
C ARG A 164 5.84 -12.48 3.07
N GLN A 165 6.33 -11.29 2.74
CA GLN A 165 7.00 -10.41 3.70
C GLN A 165 6.06 -9.91 4.79
N SER A 166 4.81 -9.59 4.46
CA SER A 166 3.81 -9.16 5.44
C SER A 166 3.44 -10.27 6.43
N ILE A 167 3.25 -11.50 5.94
CA ILE A 167 2.98 -12.67 6.79
C ILE A 167 4.15 -12.91 7.75
N LEU A 168 5.39 -12.88 7.23
CA LEU A 168 6.59 -13.03 8.06
C LEU A 168 6.78 -11.89 9.07
N CYS A 169 6.37 -10.67 8.73
CA CYS A 169 6.42 -9.51 9.61
C CYS A 169 5.46 -9.65 10.81
N HIS A 170 4.29 -10.25 10.59
CA HIS A 170 3.31 -10.47 11.66
C HIS A 170 3.59 -11.72 12.48
N ALA A 171 4.14 -12.77 11.86
CA ALA A 171 4.49 -14.04 12.51
C ALA A 171 3.38 -14.54 13.45
N ASP A 172 2.14 -14.61 12.96
CA ASP A 172 0.98 -14.98 13.76
C ASP A 172 1.14 -16.40 14.32
N THR A 173 1.19 -16.52 15.65
CA THR A 173 1.38 -17.79 16.36
C THR A 173 0.06 -18.42 16.83
N THR A 174 -1.08 -17.94 16.34
CA THR A 174 -2.40 -18.48 16.71
C THR A 174 -2.57 -19.88 16.15
N LEU A 175 -2.80 -20.87 17.01
CA LEU A 175 -3.01 -22.26 16.62
C LEU A 175 -4.34 -22.42 15.85
N GLU A 176 -4.26 -23.12 14.71
CA GLU A 176 -5.42 -23.50 13.91
C GLU A 176 -5.80 -24.96 14.24
N PRO A 177 -7.01 -25.20 14.80
CA PRO A 177 -7.50 -26.55 14.99
C PRO A 177 -7.79 -27.20 13.65
N PHE A 178 -7.47 -28.49 13.57
CA PHE A 178 -7.58 -29.28 12.37
C PHE A 178 -8.28 -30.60 12.71
N ASP A 179 -9.25 -30.99 11.89
CA ASP A 179 -9.93 -32.27 12.05
C ASP A 179 -9.43 -33.29 11.03
N LEU A 180 -9.20 -34.51 11.50
CA LEU A 180 -8.78 -35.66 10.71
C LEU A 180 -9.92 -36.64 10.45
N VAL A 181 -11.14 -36.36 10.93
CA VAL A 181 -12.33 -37.17 10.65
C VAL A 181 -12.48 -37.33 9.14
N GLY A 182 -12.61 -38.58 8.71
CA GLY A 182 -12.76 -38.94 7.29
C GLY A 182 -11.44 -39.24 6.56
N LEU A 183 -10.27 -38.92 7.12
CA LEU A 183 -8.99 -39.37 6.52
C LEU A 183 -8.83 -40.88 6.66
N GLU A 184 -9.14 -41.40 7.84
CA GLU A 184 -8.92 -42.81 8.19
C GLU A 184 -9.69 -43.78 7.29
N ASN A 185 -10.82 -43.33 6.73
CA ASN A 185 -11.67 -44.11 5.84
C ASN A 185 -11.71 -43.56 4.39
N GLY A 186 -10.83 -42.61 4.05
CA GLY A 186 -10.69 -42.05 2.71
C GLY A 186 -11.87 -41.20 2.22
N LEU A 187 -12.75 -40.77 3.13
CA LEU A 187 -13.86 -39.86 2.81
C LEU A 187 -13.39 -38.42 2.54
N VAL A 188 -12.22 -38.04 3.06
CA VAL A 188 -11.53 -36.79 2.73
C VAL A 188 -10.06 -37.05 2.37
N GLU A 189 -9.54 -36.30 1.40
CA GLU A 189 -8.15 -36.43 0.93
C GLU A 189 -7.15 -35.73 1.86
N HIS A 190 -7.58 -34.62 2.46
CA HIS A 190 -6.85 -33.81 3.43
C HIS A 190 -7.79 -33.42 4.56
N GLY A 191 -7.25 -33.20 5.75
CA GLY A 191 -8.10 -32.76 6.85
C GLY A 191 -8.63 -31.35 6.61
N SER A 192 -9.69 -31.02 7.32
CA SER A 192 -10.39 -29.76 7.12
C SER A 192 -10.11 -28.82 8.30
N PRO A 193 -9.92 -27.51 8.05
CA PRO A 193 -9.95 -26.52 9.11
C PRO A 193 -11.30 -26.60 9.84
N VAL A 194 -11.27 -26.67 11.17
CA VAL A 194 -12.49 -26.57 11.98
C VAL A 194 -12.74 -25.09 12.26
N PRO A 195 -13.97 -24.56 12.09
CA PRO A 195 -14.28 -23.20 12.49
C PRO A 195 -13.94 -22.96 13.96
N TYR A 196 -13.17 -21.91 14.23
CA TYR A 196 -12.78 -21.52 15.58
C TYR A 196 -12.66 -20.00 15.70
N GLU A 197 -12.81 -19.48 16.91
CA GLU A 197 -12.71 -18.05 17.13
C GLU A 197 -11.26 -17.57 17.25
N ARG A 198 -10.93 -16.53 16.49
CA ARG A 198 -9.70 -15.73 16.61
C ARG A 198 -10.02 -14.34 17.15
N THR A 199 -9.16 -13.83 18.01
CA THR A 199 -9.17 -12.41 18.39
C THR A 199 -8.30 -11.62 17.40
N CYS A 200 -8.93 -10.84 16.56
CA CYS A 200 -8.30 -10.04 15.52
C CYS A 200 -8.23 -8.55 15.90
N ARG A 201 -7.36 -7.80 15.23
CA ARG A 201 -7.44 -6.33 15.21
C ARG A 201 -8.68 -5.92 14.43
N ASP A 202 -9.47 -5.00 14.97
CA ASP A 202 -10.77 -4.63 14.39
C ASP A 202 -10.61 -3.81 13.10
N TRP A 203 -10.62 -4.50 11.96
CA TRP A 203 -10.55 -3.87 10.64
C TRP A 203 -11.76 -2.98 10.35
N LYS A 204 -12.92 -3.21 11.00
CA LYS A 204 -14.10 -2.32 10.81
C LYS A 204 -13.83 -0.94 11.37
N PHE A 205 -13.04 -0.81 12.44
CA PHE A 205 -12.57 0.49 12.91
C PHE A 205 -11.77 1.19 11.81
N VAL A 206 -10.81 0.49 11.19
CA VAL A 206 -9.98 1.05 10.10
C VAL A 206 -10.84 1.47 8.91
N SER A 207 -11.80 0.64 8.49
CA SER A 207 -12.74 0.97 7.41
C SER A 207 -13.57 2.22 7.71
N GLN A 208 -14.01 2.40 8.97
CA GLN A 208 -14.71 3.61 9.38
C GLN A 208 -13.82 4.85 9.33
N GLN A 209 -12.54 4.75 9.74
CA GLN A 209 -11.61 5.87 9.67
C GLN A 209 -11.23 6.21 8.23
N SER A 210 -11.00 5.21 7.38
CA SER A 210 -10.74 5.42 5.96
C SER A 210 -11.94 6.10 5.28
N SER A 211 -13.16 5.66 5.57
CA SER A 211 -14.38 6.30 5.06
C SER A 211 -14.51 7.77 5.47
N LYS A 212 -14.12 8.13 6.70
CA LYS A 212 -14.11 9.53 7.15
C LYS A 212 -13.04 10.34 6.41
N ASN A 213 -11.83 9.79 6.32
CA ASN A 213 -10.71 10.44 5.67
C ASN A 213 -10.96 10.68 4.16
N SER A 214 -11.53 9.69 3.47
CA SER A 214 -11.94 9.80 2.07
C SER A 214 -12.98 10.90 1.86
N LYS A 215 -13.99 11.02 2.75
CA LYS A 215 -14.97 12.11 2.70
C LYS A 215 -14.33 13.49 2.90
N GLU A 216 -13.39 13.61 3.83
CA GLU A 216 -12.64 14.85 4.05
C GLU A 216 -11.78 15.22 2.84
N MET A 217 -11.15 14.24 2.21
CA MET A 217 -10.38 14.47 0.99
C MET A 217 -11.29 14.86 -0.18
N HIS A 218 -12.46 14.24 -0.33
CA HIS A 218 -13.44 14.62 -1.33
C HIS A 218 -13.90 16.08 -1.15
N ALA A 219 -14.22 16.48 0.09
CA ALA A 219 -14.58 17.87 0.38
C ALA A 219 -13.43 18.85 0.04
N PHE A 220 -12.20 18.49 0.41
CA PHE A 220 -11.01 19.27 0.07
C PHE A 220 -10.82 19.39 -1.44
N ALA A 221 -11.00 18.30 -2.20
CA ALA A 221 -10.88 18.28 -3.64
C ALA A 221 -11.92 19.19 -4.31
N VAL A 222 -13.17 19.16 -3.86
CA VAL A 222 -14.24 20.05 -4.35
C VAL A 222 -13.89 21.51 -4.07
N GLU A 223 -13.46 21.83 -2.84
CA GLU A 223 -13.10 23.20 -2.44
C GLU A 223 -11.95 23.77 -3.28
N HIS A 224 -10.98 22.93 -3.63
CA HIS A 224 -9.77 23.33 -4.36
C HIS A 224 -9.85 23.10 -5.87
N ASN A 225 -11.03 22.74 -6.40
CA ASN A 225 -11.23 22.37 -7.81
C ASN A 225 -10.23 21.31 -8.30
N LEU A 226 -9.93 20.33 -7.45
CA LEU A 226 -9.10 19.20 -7.82
C LEU A 226 -9.93 18.18 -8.60
N PRO A 227 -9.29 17.44 -9.52
CA PRO A 227 -9.94 16.33 -10.21
C PRO A 227 -10.44 15.25 -9.24
N PRO A 228 -11.42 14.44 -9.66
CA PRO A 228 -11.93 13.32 -8.85
C PRO A 228 -10.80 12.40 -8.39
N LEU A 229 -10.92 11.93 -7.16
CA LEU A 229 -10.00 10.97 -6.55
C LEU A 229 -10.36 9.58 -7.07
N ASP A 230 -10.16 9.30 -8.35
CA ASP A 230 -10.52 8.01 -8.93
C ASP A 230 -9.57 6.87 -8.53
N GLY A 231 -8.56 7.14 -7.68
CA GLY A 231 -7.54 6.14 -7.36
C GLY A 231 -6.72 5.71 -8.57
N GLY A 232 -6.81 6.42 -9.70
CA GLY A 232 -6.32 5.99 -11.00
C GLY A 232 -7.13 4.83 -11.61
N ILE A 233 -8.33 4.55 -11.13
CA ILE A 233 -9.22 3.47 -11.60
C ILE A 233 -10.61 4.06 -11.87
N ASP A 234 -10.86 4.44 -13.13
CA ASP A 234 -12.21 4.77 -13.61
C ASP A 234 -13.09 3.50 -13.51
N PRO A 235 -14.16 3.48 -12.69
CA PRO A 235 -15.05 2.34 -12.58
C PRO A 235 -15.85 2.07 -13.87
N ALA A 236 -15.89 2.99 -14.83
CA ALA A 236 -16.55 2.84 -16.12
C ALA A 236 -15.58 2.49 -17.28
N ASN A 237 -14.27 2.70 -17.11
CA ASN A 237 -13.23 2.37 -18.09
C ASN A 237 -11.99 1.79 -17.40
N ASP A 238 -12.00 0.48 -17.20
CA ASP A 238 -10.80 -0.32 -16.87
C ASP A 238 -9.94 -0.55 -18.13
N ASP A 239 -9.60 0.53 -18.85
CA ASP A 239 -8.78 0.48 -20.07
C ASP A 239 -7.27 0.62 -19.80
N GLY A 240 -6.88 0.70 -18.53
CA GLY A 240 -5.49 0.76 -18.09
C GLY A 240 -4.79 2.08 -18.41
N VAL A 241 -5.52 3.13 -18.77
CA VAL A 241 -4.94 4.46 -18.98
C VAL A 241 -4.93 5.22 -17.66
N PRO A 242 -3.76 5.60 -17.11
CA PRO A 242 -3.71 6.50 -15.97
C PRO A 242 -4.41 7.80 -16.33
N VAL A 243 -5.36 8.26 -15.52
CA VAL A 243 -5.91 9.61 -15.67
C VAL A 243 -4.78 10.61 -15.43
N ILE A 244 -4.24 11.15 -16.52
CA ILE A 244 -3.19 12.16 -16.48
C ILE A 244 -3.82 13.46 -15.99
N MET A 245 -3.59 13.79 -14.73
CA MET A 245 -3.90 15.10 -14.17
C MET A 245 -3.27 16.19 -15.05
N PRO A 246 -4.03 17.21 -15.52
CA PRO A 246 -3.45 18.32 -16.27
C PRO A 246 -2.45 19.07 -15.39
N GLY A 247 -1.14 18.90 -15.65
CA GLY A 247 -0.06 19.59 -14.93
C GLY A 247 0.91 18.68 -14.16
N SER A 248 0.70 17.37 -14.09
CA SER A 248 1.71 16.45 -13.53
C SER A 248 2.87 16.28 -14.52
N LYS A 249 3.95 17.04 -14.34
CA LYS A 249 5.23 16.70 -14.98
C LYS A 249 5.66 15.35 -14.41
N HIS A 250 5.85 14.36 -15.29
CA HIS A 250 6.45 13.08 -14.93
C HIS A 250 7.74 13.30 -14.14
N HIS A 251 7.70 13.07 -12.84
CA HIS A 251 8.90 12.67 -12.12
C HIS A 251 9.02 11.17 -12.29
N SER A 252 9.73 10.77 -13.35
CA SER A 252 10.29 9.43 -13.44
C SER A 252 10.99 9.13 -12.12
N ALA A 253 10.49 8.16 -11.35
CA ALA A 253 11.21 7.68 -10.18
C ALA A 253 12.61 7.25 -10.65
N PRO A 254 13.71 7.70 -10.00
CA PRO A 254 15.04 7.22 -10.33
C PRO A 254 15.05 5.69 -10.18
N SER A 255 15.49 4.99 -11.22
CA SER A 255 15.75 3.56 -11.13
C SER A 255 16.85 3.35 -10.08
N TYR A 256 16.50 2.83 -8.91
CA TYR A 256 17.48 2.28 -7.99
C TYR A 256 17.92 0.94 -8.58
N ARG A 257 19.15 0.90 -9.10
CA ARG A 257 19.91 -0.35 -9.33
C ARG A 257 20.41 -0.87 -8.00
#